data_AF-A0A1F4VE72-F1
#
_entry.id   AF-A0A1F4VE72-F1
#
_cell.length_a   1.000
_cell.length_b   1.000
_cell.length_c   1.000
_cell.angle_alpha   90.00
_cell.angle_beta   90.00
_cell.angle_gamma   90.00
#
_symmetry.space_group_name_H-M   'P 1'
#
loop_
_entity.id
_entity.type
_entity.pdbx_description
1 polymer ?
#
loop_
_entity_poly.entity_id
_entity_poly.type
_entity_poly.pdbx_seq_one_letter_code
_entity_poly.pdbx_strand_id
1 'polypeptide(L)'
;MPVLSIDYSRGAASALLVNDNFSYKIVRVPLMVPDIFYAHKPSKKEVFKNLMEVLQEVFKVSVDNKIKIYVTTLTDLDIHEKNIIFCNKSESFRSLSPIDFLYFGHLHVGGSMGVYNIEVSFKEVLKDLYFDESEDVVINYFKNLELYPFLKPDSDRDFYEEEAYLRFIARTRCKIENFETFANEKSVTFSTTRGLDDERALCRFMLLCIDSLCSEGFYSFKLDQSNFLGASSPLCLLENTTFQRLEFPEFLTLGSVINIMDDLSCVISSSNGAKTQFSVKKGRVFTHPLSFSERITLSLKSKKYGSFEKELSGGVFGIVIDTREKSGTKTLSPDERKELIKSWEETLLYTLKGL
;
A
#
# COMPACT_ATOMS: atom_id res chain seq x y z
N MET A 1 -24.39 11.43 17.25
CA MET A 1 -24.97 10.12 16.90
C MET A 1 -23.84 9.25 16.37
N PRO A 2 -23.70 7.99 16.79
CA PRO A 2 -22.65 7.11 16.32
C PRO A 2 -22.68 6.94 14.80
N VAL A 3 -21.50 6.80 14.22
CA VAL A 3 -21.32 6.64 12.78
C VAL A 3 -20.54 5.37 12.51
N LEU A 4 -21.02 4.56 11.57
CA LEU A 4 -20.31 3.38 11.08
C LEU A 4 -19.83 3.65 9.66
N SER A 5 -18.53 3.65 9.46
CA SER A 5 -17.91 3.85 8.14
C SER A 5 -17.31 2.56 7.65
N ILE A 6 -17.61 2.14 6.43
CA ILE A 6 -17.24 0.83 5.89
C ILE A 6 -16.55 1.00 4.54
N ASP A 7 -15.32 0.50 4.44
CA ASP A 7 -14.69 0.19 3.16
C ASP A 7 -15.05 -1.24 2.76
N TYR A 8 -16.00 -1.37 1.84
CA TYR A 8 -16.44 -2.66 1.31
C TYR A 8 -15.75 -2.93 -0.03
N SER A 9 -14.70 -3.76 0.04
CA SER A 9 -13.91 -4.20 -1.13
C SER A 9 -14.23 -5.63 -1.52
N ARG A 10 -13.75 -6.11 -2.68
CA ARG A 10 -14.06 -7.46 -3.17
C ARG A 10 -13.60 -8.61 -2.27
N GLY A 11 -12.54 -8.44 -1.46
CA GLY A 11 -11.98 -9.51 -0.61
C GLY A 11 -12.04 -9.25 0.90
N ALA A 12 -12.33 -8.03 1.33
CA ALA A 12 -12.44 -7.68 2.75
C ALA A 12 -13.32 -6.46 2.95
N ALA A 13 -13.96 -6.39 4.13
CA ALA A 13 -14.60 -5.19 4.64
C ALA A 13 -13.82 -4.67 5.85
N SER A 14 -13.48 -3.39 5.84
CA SER A 14 -12.96 -2.70 7.02
C SER A 14 -14.01 -1.72 7.51
N ALA A 15 -14.46 -1.87 8.75
CA ALA A 15 -15.42 -0.96 9.37
C ALA A 15 -14.77 -0.18 10.51
N LEU A 16 -15.08 1.12 10.56
CA LEU A 16 -14.73 2.06 11.60
C LEU A 16 -16.03 2.54 12.26
N LEU A 17 -16.28 2.06 13.49
CA LEU A 17 -17.36 2.58 14.32
C LEU A 17 -16.83 3.76 15.13
N VAL A 18 -17.43 4.94 14.94
CA VAL A 18 -17.12 6.17 15.66
C VAL A 18 -18.28 6.48 16.61
N ASN A 19 -17.97 6.60 17.90
CA ASN A 19 -18.94 6.96 18.94
C ASN A 19 -19.13 8.48 19.04
N ASP A 20 -20.12 8.92 19.80
CA ASP A 20 -20.45 10.35 20.00
C ASP A 20 -19.31 11.19 20.60
N ASN A 21 -18.40 10.54 21.32
CA ASN A 21 -17.22 11.16 21.92
C ASN A 21 -15.96 11.08 21.01
N PHE A 22 -16.11 10.69 19.74
CA PHE A 22 -15.03 10.49 18.77
C PHE A 22 -14.05 9.36 19.09
N SER A 23 -14.32 8.56 20.15
CA SER A 23 -13.66 7.26 20.30
C SER A 23 -14.11 6.34 19.17
N TYR A 24 -13.22 5.44 18.74
CA TYR A 24 -13.52 4.55 17.62
C TYR A 24 -13.06 3.13 17.85
N LYS A 25 -13.64 2.22 17.07
CA LYS A 25 -13.24 0.82 16.96
C LYS A 25 -13.14 0.46 15.48
N ILE A 26 -12.00 -0.09 15.09
CA ILE A 26 -11.81 -0.66 13.76
C ILE A 26 -12.04 -2.16 13.86
N VAL A 27 -12.80 -2.72 12.94
CA VAL A 27 -12.97 -4.15 12.77
C VAL A 27 -12.77 -4.48 11.30
N ARG A 28 -11.90 -5.44 11.04
CA ARG A 28 -11.64 -5.94 9.71
C ARG A 28 -12.21 -7.34 9.58
N VAL A 29 -12.97 -7.54 8.52
CA VAL A 29 -13.71 -8.77 8.25
C VAL A 29 -13.26 -9.27 6.87
N PRO A 30 -12.63 -10.46 6.78
CA PRO A 30 -12.47 -11.09 5.49
C PRO A 30 -13.87 -11.41 4.95
N LEU A 31 -14.15 -10.98 3.72
CA LEU A 31 -15.42 -11.31 3.09
C LEU A 31 -15.26 -12.71 2.50
N MET A 32 -15.60 -13.74 3.28
CA MET A 32 -15.91 -15.05 2.71
C MET A 32 -17.24 -14.90 2.01
N VAL A 33 -17.21 -14.75 0.69
CA VAL A 33 -18.43 -14.69 -0.10
C VAL A 33 -18.90 -16.14 -0.30
N PRO A 34 -20.06 -16.56 0.25
CA PRO A 34 -20.56 -17.91 0.03
C PRO A 34 -20.94 -18.06 -1.45
N ASP A 35 -20.50 -19.16 -2.08
CA ASP A 35 -21.08 -19.98 -3.18
C ASP A 35 -21.84 -19.36 -4.38
N ILE A 36 -22.06 -18.05 -4.45
CA ILE A 36 -23.03 -17.40 -5.37
C ILE A 36 -22.34 -16.50 -6.41
N PHE A 37 -21.05 -16.20 -6.27
CA PHE A 37 -20.33 -15.26 -7.15
C PHE A 37 -19.54 -15.95 -8.28
N TYR A 38 -19.72 -17.26 -8.45
CA TYR A 38 -18.81 -18.17 -9.18
C TYR A 38 -18.80 -17.99 -10.71
N ALA A 39 -19.58 -17.07 -11.28
CA ALA A 39 -19.56 -16.84 -12.74
C ALA A 39 -20.08 -15.46 -13.22
N HIS A 40 -20.63 -14.62 -12.34
CA HIS A 40 -21.34 -13.40 -12.75
C HIS A 40 -20.98 -12.21 -11.88
N LYS A 41 -20.80 -11.04 -12.50
CA LYS A 41 -20.74 -9.77 -11.76
C LYS A 41 -21.98 -9.72 -10.86
N PRO A 42 -21.82 -9.68 -9.53
CA PRO A 42 -22.95 -9.68 -8.61
C PRO A 42 -23.87 -8.52 -8.93
N SER A 43 -25.16 -8.78 -8.93
CA SER A 43 -26.16 -7.72 -9.03
C SER A 43 -26.02 -6.78 -7.84
N LYS A 44 -26.40 -5.50 -8.01
CA LYS A 44 -26.40 -4.52 -6.91
C LYS A 44 -27.17 -5.03 -5.68
N LYS A 45 -28.24 -5.82 -5.90
CA LYS A 45 -29.06 -6.43 -4.86
C LYS A 45 -28.30 -7.49 -4.04
N GLU A 46 -27.45 -8.30 -4.69
CA GLU A 46 -26.63 -9.31 -3.99
C GLU A 46 -25.53 -8.66 -3.17
N VAL A 47 -24.87 -7.63 -3.71
CA VAL A 47 -23.87 -6.85 -2.94
C VAL A 47 -24.52 -6.23 -1.70
N PHE A 48 -25.71 -5.65 -1.87
CA PHE A 48 -26.47 -5.08 -0.76
C PHE A 48 -26.87 -6.14 0.29
N LYS A 49 -27.39 -7.29 -0.15
CA LYS A 49 -27.75 -8.40 0.74
C LYS A 49 -26.54 -8.85 1.58
N ASN A 50 -25.39 -9.06 0.95
CA ASN A 50 -24.18 -9.49 1.65
C ASN A 50 -23.67 -8.43 2.63
N LEU A 51 -23.74 -7.15 2.26
CA LEU A 51 -23.41 -6.07 3.19
C LEU A 51 -24.32 -6.11 4.42
N MET A 52 -25.62 -6.34 4.24
CA MET A 52 -26.57 -6.45 5.36
C MET A 52 -26.29 -7.66 6.24
N GLU A 53 -25.92 -8.81 5.65
CA GLU A 53 -25.48 -9.99 6.40
C GLU A 53 -24.21 -9.67 7.22
N VAL A 54 -23.21 -9.02 6.61
CA VAL A 54 -21.97 -8.64 7.32
C VAL A 54 -22.26 -7.65 8.46
N LEU A 55 -23.14 -6.66 8.23
CA LEU A 55 -23.58 -5.71 9.26
C LEU A 55 -24.25 -6.41 10.45
N GLN A 56 -25.15 -7.35 10.18
CA GLN A 56 -25.93 -8.04 11.20
C GLN A 56 -25.14 -9.12 11.92
N GLU A 57 -24.46 -9.99 11.18
CA GLU A 57 -23.81 -11.18 11.72
C GLU A 57 -22.42 -10.86 12.29
N VAL A 58 -21.65 -10.01 11.61
CA VAL A 58 -20.26 -9.76 11.98
C VAL A 58 -20.14 -8.51 12.85
N PHE A 59 -20.73 -7.40 12.42
CA PHE A 59 -20.66 -6.16 13.20
C PHE A 59 -21.69 -6.10 14.32
N LYS A 60 -22.67 -7.03 14.35
CA LYS A 60 -23.77 -7.04 15.33
C LYS A 60 -24.53 -5.71 15.38
N VAL A 61 -24.56 -5.01 14.25
CA VAL A 61 -25.24 -3.73 14.11
C VAL A 61 -26.67 -4.02 13.71
N SER A 62 -27.62 -3.81 14.63
CA SER A 62 -29.01 -3.65 14.20
C SER A 62 -29.08 -2.35 13.41
N VAL A 63 -29.53 -2.39 12.17
CA VAL A 63 -29.79 -1.18 11.37
C VAL A 63 -31.05 -0.51 11.92
N ASP A 64 -30.94 0.02 13.13
CA ASP A 64 -31.96 0.85 13.78
C ASP A 64 -31.65 2.33 13.53
N ASN A 65 -32.58 3.23 13.85
CA ASN A 65 -32.44 4.67 13.57
C ASN A 65 -31.37 5.38 14.40
N LYS A 66 -30.46 4.65 15.07
CA LYS A 66 -29.49 5.22 16.02
C LYS A 66 -28.07 5.30 15.46
N ILE A 67 -27.80 4.70 14.30
CA ILE A 67 -26.47 4.69 13.67
C ILE A 67 -26.61 5.12 12.22
N LYS A 68 -25.80 6.10 11.81
CA LYS A 68 -25.59 6.44 10.39
C LYS A 68 -24.52 5.53 9.81
N ILE A 69 -24.80 4.89 8.68
CA ILE A 69 -23.86 3.98 8.02
C ILE A 69 -23.41 4.59 6.69
N TYR A 70 -22.10 4.71 6.51
CA TYR A 70 -21.45 5.17 5.28
C TYR A 70 -20.66 4.03 4.66
N VAL A 71 -20.89 3.74 3.39
CA VAL A 71 -20.30 2.57 2.74
C VAL A 71 -19.65 2.99 1.42
N THR A 72 -18.34 2.78 1.31
CA THR A 72 -17.66 2.81 0.01
C THR A 72 -17.70 1.44 -0.64
N THR A 73 -18.02 1.43 -1.93
CA THR A 73 -18.03 0.21 -2.74
C THR A 73 -17.35 0.46 -4.08
N LEU A 74 -16.83 -0.61 -4.70
CA LEU A 74 -16.23 -0.53 -6.04
C LEU A 74 -17.28 -0.36 -7.16
N THR A 75 -18.54 -0.65 -6.87
CA THR A 75 -19.66 -0.56 -7.83
C THR A 75 -20.71 0.37 -7.26
N ASP A 76 -21.17 1.34 -8.06
CA ASP A 76 -22.21 2.25 -7.61
C ASP A 76 -23.51 1.49 -7.27
N LEU A 77 -23.81 1.39 -5.97
CA LEU A 77 -25.04 0.81 -5.45
C LEU A 77 -26.07 1.92 -5.38
N ASP A 78 -26.79 2.10 -6.49
CA ASP A 78 -27.95 3.01 -6.60
C ASP A 78 -29.14 2.40 -5.81
N ILE A 79 -28.95 2.28 -4.49
CA ILE A 79 -29.86 1.68 -3.53
C ILE A 79 -30.01 2.70 -2.40
N HIS A 80 -31.25 3.15 -2.19
CA HIS A 80 -31.56 4.10 -1.14
C HIS A 80 -32.13 3.38 0.08
N GLU A 81 -31.39 3.43 1.18
CA GLU A 81 -31.84 2.97 2.48
C GLU A 81 -31.72 4.09 3.51
N LYS A 82 -32.71 4.18 4.40
CA LYS A 82 -32.94 5.37 5.23
C LYS A 82 -31.71 5.79 6.06
N ASN A 83 -30.88 4.83 6.46
CA ASN A 83 -29.71 5.05 7.33
C ASN A 83 -28.38 4.60 6.69
N ILE A 84 -28.39 4.19 5.41
CA ILE A 84 -27.19 3.70 4.70
C ILE A 84 -26.94 4.60 3.50
N ILE A 85 -25.77 5.22 3.47
CA ILE A 85 -25.35 6.13 2.41
C ILE A 85 -24.16 5.49 1.68
N PHE A 86 -24.35 5.24 0.40
CA PHE A 86 -23.32 4.70 -0.48
C PHE A 86 -22.53 5.82 -1.14
N CYS A 87 -21.24 5.61 -1.30
CA CYS A 87 -20.39 6.44 -2.12
C CYS A 87 -19.41 5.62 -2.96
N ASN A 88 -18.97 6.24 -4.05
CA ASN A 88 -17.99 5.64 -4.93
C ASN A 88 -16.64 5.58 -4.22
N LYS A 89 -16.03 4.39 -4.16
CA LYS A 89 -14.72 4.18 -3.52
C LYS A 89 -13.66 5.15 -4.07
N SER A 90 -13.61 5.37 -5.38
CA SER A 90 -12.60 6.26 -5.98
C SER A 90 -12.72 7.72 -5.53
N GLU A 91 -13.95 8.21 -5.31
CA GLU A 91 -14.20 9.58 -4.83
C GLU A 91 -13.81 9.73 -3.36
N SER A 92 -14.13 8.73 -2.53
CA SER A 92 -13.75 8.73 -1.11
C SER A 92 -12.23 8.67 -0.90
N PHE A 93 -11.50 7.87 -1.69
CA PHE A 93 -10.03 7.91 -1.60
C PHE A 93 -9.46 9.26 -2.07
N ARG A 94 -10.04 9.89 -3.10
CA ARG A 94 -9.65 11.25 -3.50
C ARG A 94 -9.89 12.30 -2.42
N SER A 95 -10.93 12.15 -1.61
CA SER A 95 -11.17 13.08 -0.48
C SER A 95 -10.10 13.03 0.60
N LEU A 96 -9.30 11.95 0.67
CA LEU A 96 -8.14 11.87 1.56
C LEU A 96 -6.93 12.71 1.07
N SER A 97 -7.12 13.61 0.10
CA SER A 97 -6.07 14.43 -0.52
C SER A 97 -5.09 15.15 0.43
N PRO A 98 -5.42 15.57 1.67
CA PRO A 98 -4.39 16.12 2.57
C PRO A 98 -3.39 15.07 3.11
N ILE A 99 -3.60 13.78 2.85
CA ILE A 99 -2.75 12.68 3.30
C ILE A 99 -2.12 12.02 2.07
N ASP A 100 -0.79 12.05 1.97
CA ASP A 100 -0.05 11.29 0.97
C ASP A 100 -0.21 9.79 1.27
N PHE A 101 -1.07 9.13 0.49
CA PHE A 101 -1.58 7.81 0.82
C PHE A 101 -1.66 6.88 -0.40
N LEU A 102 -1.20 5.65 -0.23
CA LEU A 102 -1.32 4.56 -1.19
C LEU A 102 -1.86 3.30 -0.52
N TYR A 103 -2.89 2.71 -1.11
CA TYR A 103 -3.54 1.48 -0.67
C TYR A 103 -3.24 0.35 -1.65
N PHE A 104 -2.62 -0.73 -1.15
CA PHE A 104 -2.39 -1.96 -1.90
C PHE A 104 -3.40 -3.04 -1.50
N GLY A 105 -4.40 -3.28 -2.36
CA GLY A 105 -5.32 -4.40 -2.26
C GLY A 105 -4.86 -5.62 -3.07
N HIS A 106 -5.53 -6.77 -2.93
CA HIS A 106 -5.20 -7.99 -3.67
C HIS A 106 -5.26 -7.84 -5.20
N LEU A 107 -6.12 -6.96 -5.73
CA LEU A 107 -6.34 -6.79 -7.17
C LEU A 107 -6.31 -5.34 -7.66
N HIS A 108 -6.18 -4.39 -6.74
CA HIS A 108 -6.26 -2.98 -7.06
C HIS A 108 -5.30 -2.20 -6.19
N VAL A 109 -4.83 -1.09 -6.74
CA VAL A 109 -4.13 -0.06 -5.98
C VAL A 109 -4.97 1.21 -6.03
N GLY A 110 -5.12 1.87 -4.89
CA GLY A 110 -5.84 3.12 -4.75
C GLY A 110 -5.05 4.12 -3.91
N GLY A 111 -5.47 5.38 -3.84
CA GLY A 111 -4.80 6.39 -3.02
C GLY A 111 -5.49 7.74 -3.07
N SER A 112 -4.88 8.78 -2.50
CA SER A 112 -5.37 10.18 -2.63
C SER A 112 -5.55 10.63 -4.09
N MET A 113 -4.93 9.91 -5.02
CA MET A 113 -5.02 10.10 -6.47
C MET A 113 -6.20 9.33 -7.13
N GLY A 114 -6.95 8.54 -6.37
CA GLY A 114 -8.09 7.71 -6.81
C GLY A 114 -7.81 6.20 -6.80
N VAL A 115 -8.84 5.40 -7.12
CA VAL A 115 -8.73 3.95 -7.35
C VAL A 115 -8.56 3.72 -8.86
N TYR A 116 -7.52 2.99 -9.25
CA TYR A 116 -7.21 2.77 -10.66
C TYR A 116 -7.84 1.47 -11.17
N ASN A 117 -8.91 1.58 -11.97
CA ASN A 117 -9.37 0.49 -12.83
C ASN A 117 -8.52 0.51 -14.11
N ILE A 118 -7.53 -0.38 -14.19
CA ILE A 118 -6.51 -0.33 -15.26
C ILE A 118 -6.78 -1.45 -16.25
N GLU A 119 -6.69 -1.14 -17.53
CA GLU A 119 -6.51 -2.15 -18.56
C GLU A 119 -5.09 -2.71 -18.43
N VAL A 120 -4.98 -3.87 -17.80
CA VAL A 120 -3.71 -4.52 -17.47
C VAL A 120 -3.13 -5.12 -18.75
N SER A 121 -1.93 -4.66 -19.14
CA SER A 121 -1.14 -5.35 -20.16
C SER A 121 -0.40 -6.50 -19.49
N PHE A 122 -0.96 -7.71 -19.57
CA PHE A 122 -0.31 -8.89 -18.98
C PHE A 122 1.06 -9.15 -19.58
N LYS A 123 1.30 -8.79 -20.85
CA LYS A 123 2.65 -8.78 -21.45
C LYS A 123 3.68 -7.94 -20.69
N GLU A 124 3.27 -6.85 -20.05
CA GLU A 124 4.18 -6.05 -19.22
C GLU A 124 4.33 -6.67 -17.82
N VAL A 125 3.27 -7.28 -17.27
CA VAL A 125 3.34 -8.05 -16.01
C VAL A 125 4.32 -9.22 -16.13
N LEU A 126 4.30 -9.95 -17.25
CA LEU A 126 5.25 -11.04 -17.55
C LEU A 126 6.71 -10.58 -17.47
N LYS A 127 7.01 -9.29 -17.69
CA LYS A 127 8.39 -8.77 -17.60
C LYS A 127 8.89 -8.65 -16.17
N ASP A 128 7.99 -8.70 -15.19
CA ASP A 128 8.33 -8.66 -13.78
C ASP A 128 8.27 -10.04 -13.11
N LEU A 129 7.85 -11.08 -13.85
CA LEU A 129 7.85 -12.45 -13.35
C LEU A 129 9.27 -13.01 -13.24
N TYR A 130 9.43 -13.88 -12.25
CA TYR A 130 10.67 -14.57 -11.89
C TYR A 130 10.87 -15.90 -12.65
N PHE A 131 9.93 -16.24 -13.52
CA PHE A 131 9.91 -17.46 -14.29
C PHE A 131 9.21 -17.19 -15.63
N ASP A 132 9.53 -18.01 -16.63
CA ASP A 132 8.81 -17.97 -17.89
C ASP A 132 7.42 -18.54 -17.67
N GLU A 133 6.41 -17.73 -18.01
CA GLU A 133 5.03 -18.15 -17.99
C GLU A 133 4.29 -17.59 -19.20
N SER A 134 3.33 -18.37 -19.67
CA SER A 134 2.45 -17.94 -20.74
C SER A 134 1.48 -16.85 -20.25
N GLU A 135 1.18 -15.91 -21.14
CA GLU A 135 0.22 -14.84 -20.85
C GLU A 135 -1.15 -15.40 -20.43
N ASP A 136 -1.60 -16.49 -21.06
CA ASP A 136 -2.88 -17.14 -20.77
C ASP A 136 -2.95 -17.69 -19.33
N VAL A 137 -1.86 -18.27 -18.82
CA VAL A 137 -1.82 -18.81 -17.45
C VAL A 137 -1.92 -17.68 -16.44
N VAL A 138 -1.19 -16.58 -16.64
CA VAL A 138 -1.24 -15.41 -15.74
C VAL A 138 -2.61 -14.73 -15.81
N ILE A 139 -3.18 -14.57 -17.01
CA ILE A 139 -4.55 -14.07 -17.19
C ILE A 139 -5.53 -14.94 -16.42
N ASN A 140 -5.41 -16.26 -16.52
CA ASN A 140 -6.29 -17.20 -15.82
C ASN A 140 -6.11 -17.12 -14.31
N TYR A 141 -4.88 -16.97 -13.81
CA TYR A 141 -4.62 -16.75 -12.39
C TYR A 141 -5.35 -15.51 -11.87
N PHE A 142 -5.18 -14.36 -12.50
CA PHE A 142 -5.84 -13.12 -12.05
C PHE A 142 -7.35 -13.11 -12.26
N LYS A 143 -7.86 -13.79 -13.29
CA LYS A 143 -9.31 -14.00 -13.45
C LYS A 143 -9.86 -14.88 -12.33
N ASN A 144 -9.15 -15.95 -11.96
CA ASN A 144 -9.52 -16.77 -10.83
C ASN A 144 -9.45 -15.96 -9.53
N LEU A 145 -8.41 -15.16 -9.31
CA LEU A 145 -8.32 -14.29 -8.14
C LEU A 145 -9.41 -13.22 -8.12
N GLU A 146 -9.87 -12.72 -9.28
CA GLU A 146 -11.03 -11.84 -9.39
C GLU A 146 -12.33 -12.53 -8.94
N LEU A 147 -12.49 -13.82 -9.26
CA LEU A 147 -13.59 -14.66 -8.83
C LEU A 147 -13.47 -15.07 -7.35
N TYR A 148 -12.24 -15.24 -6.87
CA TYR A 148 -11.90 -15.74 -5.54
C TYR A 148 -10.97 -14.79 -4.78
N PRO A 149 -11.39 -13.53 -4.51
CA PRO A 149 -10.54 -12.47 -3.97
C PRO A 149 -10.10 -12.68 -2.51
N PHE A 150 -10.62 -13.73 -1.86
CA PHE A 150 -10.24 -14.15 -0.51
C PHE A 150 -9.12 -15.21 -0.51
N LEU A 151 -8.81 -15.81 -1.67
CA LEU A 151 -7.68 -16.71 -1.78
C LEU A 151 -6.41 -15.90 -1.56
N LYS A 152 -5.62 -16.36 -0.61
CA LYS A 152 -4.25 -15.90 -0.45
C LYS A 152 -3.35 -16.75 -1.35
N PRO A 153 -2.24 -16.22 -1.87
CA PRO A 153 -1.20 -17.03 -2.46
C PRO A 153 -0.81 -18.18 -1.52
N ASP A 154 -0.91 -19.41 -2.00
CA ASP A 154 -0.56 -20.61 -1.23
C ASP A 154 0.79 -21.21 -1.67
N SER A 155 1.39 -20.62 -2.72
CA SER A 155 2.67 -21.00 -3.28
C SER A 155 3.55 -19.78 -3.51
N ASP A 156 4.88 -19.98 -3.54
CA ASP A 156 5.84 -18.94 -3.93
C ASP A 156 5.53 -18.40 -5.34
N ARG A 157 5.02 -19.27 -6.22
CA ARG A 157 4.64 -18.93 -7.58
C ARG A 157 3.50 -17.92 -7.62
N ASP A 158 2.38 -18.23 -6.96
CA ASP A 158 1.21 -17.36 -6.86
C ASP A 158 1.60 -15.99 -6.28
N PHE A 159 2.47 -16.02 -5.28
CA PHE A 159 2.97 -14.81 -4.64
C PHE A 159 3.73 -13.93 -5.64
N TYR A 160 4.63 -14.53 -6.42
CA TYR A 160 5.40 -13.86 -7.45
C TYR A 160 4.53 -13.32 -8.60
N GLU A 161 3.45 -14.01 -8.96
CA GLU A 161 2.47 -13.52 -9.93
C GLU A 161 1.78 -12.25 -9.41
N GLU A 162 1.21 -12.28 -8.20
CA GLU A 162 0.60 -11.11 -7.56
C GLU A 162 1.58 -9.93 -7.42
N GLU A 163 2.82 -10.19 -7.02
CA GLU A 163 3.84 -9.15 -6.90
C GLU A 163 4.17 -8.47 -8.22
N ALA A 164 4.39 -9.26 -9.27
CA ALA A 164 4.69 -8.73 -10.60
C ALA A 164 3.56 -7.81 -11.08
N TYR A 165 2.31 -8.22 -10.85
CA TYR A 165 1.14 -7.42 -11.15
C TYR A 165 1.09 -6.12 -10.35
N LEU A 166 1.34 -6.17 -9.05
CA LEU A 166 1.33 -4.99 -8.19
C LEU A 166 2.48 -4.03 -8.49
N ARG A 167 3.68 -4.54 -8.80
CA ARG A 167 4.82 -3.73 -9.28
C ARG A 167 4.49 -3.05 -10.60
N PHE A 168 3.87 -3.77 -11.53
CA PHE A 168 3.39 -3.19 -12.78
C PHE A 168 2.40 -2.04 -12.52
N ILE A 169 1.39 -2.24 -11.66
CA ILE A 169 0.44 -1.18 -11.31
C ILE A 169 1.14 0.00 -10.63
N ALA A 170 2.01 -0.28 -9.66
CA ALA A 170 2.73 0.74 -8.90
C ALA A 170 3.54 1.66 -9.83
N ARG A 171 4.30 1.08 -10.77
CA ARG A 171 5.13 1.83 -11.73
C ARG A 171 4.31 2.58 -12.77
N THR A 172 3.17 2.04 -13.19
CA THR A 172 2.39 2.63 -14.29
C THR A 172 1.42 3.70 -13.81
N ARG A 173 0.90 3.62 -12.58
CA ARG A 173 -0.27 4.41 -12.15
C ARG A 173 -0.15 5.03 -10.77
N CYS A 174 0.56 4.41 -9.84
CA CYS A 174 0.79 4.95 -8.50
C CYS A 174 2.00 5.88 -8.47
N LYS A 175 2.21 6.59 -9.57
CA LYS A 175 3.31 7.52 -9.70
C LYS A 175 3.03 8.68 -8.77
N ILE A 176 3.81 8.76 -7.70
CA ILE A 176 3.95 9.98 -6.93
C ILE A 176 4.73 10.95 -7.84
N GLU A 177 4.04 11.57 -8.80
CA GLU A 177 4.57 12.56 -9.76
C GLU A 177 4.64 13.95 -9.11
N ASN A 178 5.52 14.81 -9.63
CA ASN A 178 5.56 16.25 -9.37
C ASN A 178 5.69 16.68 -7.92
N PHE A 179 6.92 16.57 -7.41
CA PHE A 179 7.28 17.28 -6.19
C PHE A 179 8.72 17.79 -6.30
N GLU A 180 8.85 19.03 -6.72
CA GLU A 180 10.09 19.64 -7.22
C GLU A 180 11.13 20.00 -6.15
N THR A 181 11.14 19.39 -4.96
CA THR A 181 12.14 19.76 -3.95
C THR A 181 12.79 18.56 -3.27
N PHE A 182 14.04 18.31 -3.65
CA PHE A 182 15.01 17.51 -2.90
C PHE A 182 15.28 18.04 -1.47
N ALA A 183 14.77 19.23 -1.15
CA ALA A 183 14.96 19.90 0.14
C ALA A 183 14.06 19.31 1.26
N ASN A 184 12.85 18.86 0.93
CA ASN A 184 11.86 18.45 1.92
C ASN A 184 11.66 16.93 1.91
N GLU A 185 11.66 16.34 3.10
CA GLU A 185 11.26 14.94 3.29
C GLU A 185 9.74 14.84 3.21
N LYS A 186 9.23 13.81 2.56
CA LYS A 186 7.78 13.58 2.43
C LYS A 186 7.33 12.35 3.18
N SER A 187 6.29 12.48 3.97
CA SER A 187 5.68 11.33 4.64
C SER A 187 4.67 10.67 3.71
N VAL A 188 4.87 9.40 3.35
CA VAL A 188 3.92 8.60 2.56
C VAL A 188 3.39 7.47 3.44
N THR A 189 2.06 7.38 3.55
CA THR A 189 1.39 6.32 4.30
C THR A 189 0.89 5.26 3.34
N PHE A 190 1.30 4.02 3.56
CA PHE A 190 0.82 2.87 2.82
C PHE A 190 -0.22 2.12 3.65
N SER A 191 -1.33 1.70 3.06
CA SER A 191 -2.24 0.71 3.65
C SER A 191 -2.24 -0.53 2.80
N THR A 192 -2.53 -1.67 3.42
CA THR A 192 -2.67 -2.93 2.72
C THR A 192 -3.74 -3.80 3.35
N THR A 193 -4.47 -4.53 2.51
CA THR A 193 -5.27 -5.66 2.98
C THR A 193 -4.53 -7.00 2.84
N ARG A 194 -3.29 -7.01 2.34
CA ARG A 194 -2.50 -8.24 2.29
C ARG A 194 -2.07 -8.60 3.72
N GLY A 195 -2.02 -9.90 4.02
CA GLY A 195 -1.41 -10.37 5.26
C GLY A 195 0.08 -10.08 5.20
N LEU A 196 0.60 -9.30 6.14
CA LEU A 196 2.03 -9.09 6.34
C LEU A 196 2.49 -10.02 7.48
N ASP A 197 2.16 -11.29 7.31
CA ASP A 197 2.15 -12.28 8.38
C ASP A 197 3.58 -12.78 8.71
N ASP A 198 4.55 -12.50 7.83
CA ASP A 198 5.97 -12.84 8.00
C ASP A 198 6.94 -11.76 7.48
N GLU A 199 8.22 -11.88 7.84
CA GLU A 199 9.30 -10.96 7.46
C GLU A 199 9.47 -10.83 5.94
N ARG A 200 9.32 -11.92 5.18
CA ARG A 200 9.46 -11.89 3.72
C ARG A 200 8.32 -11.10 3.11
N ALA A 201 7.08 -11.34 3.54
CA ALA A 201 5.91 -10.59 3.10
C ALA A 201 6.10 -9.09 3.34
N LEU A 202 6.69 -8.71 4.48
CA LEU A 202 7.00 -7.31 4.79
C LEU A 202 8.12 -6.74 3.89
N CYS A 203 9.21 -7.47 3.63
CA CYS A 203 10.26 -7.06 2.68
C CYS A 203 9.69 -6.83 1.27
N ARG A 204 8.89 -7.77 0.82
CA ARG A 204 8.20 -7.75 -0.48
C ARG A 204 7.25 -6.57 -0.60
N PHE A 205 6.50 -6.28 0.48
CA PHE A 205 5.71 -5.07 0.58
C PHE A 205 6.56 -3.79 0.53
N MET A 206 7.70 -3.75 1.21
CA MET A 206 8.62 -2.62 1.13
C MET A 206 9.14 -2.40 -0.29
N LEU A 207 9.44 -3.48 -1.03
CA LEU A 207 9.80 -3.39 -2.46
C LEU A 207 8.67 -2.77 -3.30
N LEU A 208 7.41 -3.16 -3.07
CA LEU A 208 6.25 -2.55 -3.72
C LEU A 208 6.14 -1.05 -3.41
N CYS A 209 6.35 -0.66 -2.15
CA CYS A 209 6.35 0.74 -1.73
C CYS A 209 7.42 1.56 -2.46
N ILE A 210 8.67 1.09 -2.52
CA ILE A 210 9.73 1.82 -3.23
C ILE A 210 9.52 1.80 -4.76
N ASP A 211 8.92 0.76 -5.33
CA ASP A 211 8.60 0.68 -6.77
C ASP A 211 7.50 1.67 -7.19
N SER A 212 6.68 2.15 -6.25
CA SER A 212 5.70 3.21 -6.48
C SER A 212 6.32 4.62 -6.60
N LEU A 213 7.57 4.79 -6.16
CA LEU A 213 8.27 6.08 -6.24
C LEU A 213 8.73 6.37 -7.67
N CYS A 214 8.23 7.46 -8.25
CA CYS A 214 8.65 7.93 -9.57
C CYS A 214 9.57 9.15 -9.53
N SER A 215 9.47 9.98 -8.49
CA SER A 215 10.37 11.11 -8.27
C SER A 215 11.56 10.73 -7.39
N GLU A 216 12.73 11.27 -7.72
CA GLU A 216 13.90 11.18 -6.83
C GLU A 216 13.71 12.12 -5.61
N GLY A 217 14.19 11.72 -4.43
CA GLY A 217 14.05 12.50 -3.19
C GLY A 217 14.11 11.68 -1.90
N PHE A 218 13.75 12.33 -0.78
CA PHE A 218 13.69 11.74 0.56
C PHE A 218 12.24 11.52 0.99
N TYR A 219 11.98 10.36 1.55
CA TYR A 219 10.65 9.93 1.98
C TYR A 219 10.70 9.31 3.37
N SER A 220 9.65 9.51 4.16
CA SER A 220 9.35 8.76 5.38
C SER A 220 8.19 7.83 5.07
N PHE A 221 8.42 6.52 5.16
CA PHE A 221 7.39 5.53 4.88
C PHE A 221 6.70 5.08 6.15
N LYS A 222 5.37 5.11 6.13
CA LYS A 222 4.50 4.64 7.21
C LYS A 222 3.54 3.57 6.70
N LEU A 223 3.11 2.69 7.59
CA LEU A 223 2.19 1.61 7.29
C LEU A 223 0.95 1.66 8.20
N ASP A 224 -0.20 1.85 7.59
CA ASP A 224 -1.53 1.64 8.18
C ASP A 224 -1.88 0.16 8.14
N GLN A 225 -1.41 -0.57 9.14
CA GLN A 225 -1.66 -2.03 9.29
C GLN A 225 -3.15 -2.35 9.51
N SER A 226 -3.91 -1.38 10.04
CA SER A 226 -5.32 -1.55 10.38
C SER A 226 -6.28 -1.25 9.24
N ASN A 227 -5.78 -0.68 8.13
CA ASN A 227 -6.57 -0.08 7.06
C ASN A 227 -7.55 1.00 7.58
N PHE A 228 -7.13 1.78 8.58
CA PHE A 228 -7.88 2.92 9.11
C PHE A 228 -8.22 3.94 8.03
N LEU A 229 -7.26 4.29 7.17
CA LEU A 229 -7.45 5.28 6.11
C LEU A 229 -8.47 4.79 5.08
N GLY A 230 -8.45 3.50 4.73
CA GLY A 230 -9.50 2.90 3.91
C GLY A 230 -10.86 2.99 4.59
N ALA A 231 -10.96 2.51 5.84
CA ALA A 231 -12.21 2.48 6.61
C ALA A 231 -12.80 3.87 6.92
N SER A 232 -11.96 4.91 7.00
CA SER A 232 -12.37 6.29 7.29
C SER A 232 -12.64 7.13 6.03
N SER A 233 -12.25 6.65 4.84
CA SER A 233 -12.46 7.36 3.57
C SER A 233 -13.92 7.81 3.31
N PRO A 234 -14.98 7.03 3.64
CA PRO A 234 -16.36 7.51 3.50
C PRO A 234 -16.66 8.73 4.39
N LEU A 235 -16.11 8.78 5.61
CA LEU A 235 -16.30 9.90 6.53
C LEU A 235 -15.66 11.17 6.01
N CYS A 236 -14.48 11.07 5.39
CA CYS A 236 -13.81 12.23 4.82
C CYS A 236 -14.68 12.91 3.75
N LEU A 237 -15.38 12.11 2.92
CA LEU A 237 -16.26 12.60 1.88
C LEU A 237 -17.61 13.11 2.41
N LEU A 238 -18.25 12.37 3.32
CA LEU A 238 -19.67 12.54 3.65
C LEU A 238 -19.94 13.09 5.07
N GLU A 239 -18.98 12.98 5.98
CA GLU A 239 -19.05 13.45 7.38
C GLU A 239 -17.71 14.08 7.80
N ASN A 240 -17.19 15.00 6.98
CA ASN A 240 -15.82 15.54 7.12
C ASN A 240 -15.55 16.13 8.52
N THR A 241 -16.55 16.73 9.17
CA THR A 241 -16.41 17.24 10.55
C THR A 241 -16.17 16.13 11.57
N THR A 242 -16.74 14.94 11.37
CA THR A 242 -16.48 13.76 12.19
C THR A 242 -15.06 13.25 11.92
N PHE A 243 -14.67 13.14 10.65
CA PHE A 243 -13.33 12.71 10.25
C PHE A 243 -12.23 13.62 10.83
N GLN A 244 -12.38 14.94 10.72
CA GLN A 244 -11.41 15.92 11.24
C GLN A 244 -11.24 15.88 12.77
N ARG A 245 -12.19 15.30 13.50
CA ARG A 245 -12.14 15.15 14.96
C ARG A 245 -11.58 13.80 15.41
N LEU A 246 -11.30 12.88 14.48
CA LEU A 246 -10.68 11.61 14.81
C LEU A 246 -9.20 11.80 15.13
N GLU A 247 -8.76 11.18 16.22
CA GLU A 247 -7.34 11.00 16.48
C GLU A 247 -6.84 9.81 15.65
N PHE A 248 -5.92 10.08 14.73
CA PHE A 248 -5.36 9.06 13.86
C PHE A 248 -4.55 8.06 14.70
N PRO A 249 -4.65 6.75 14.44
CA PRO A 249 -3.79 5.79 15.10
C PRO A 249 -2.33 6.06 14.73
N GLU A 250 -1.40 5.63 15.60
CA GLU A 250 0.01 5.63 15.26
C GLU A 250 0.25 4.60 14.14
N PHE A 251 0.67 5.09 12.97
CA PHE A 251 1.06 4.22 11.87
C PHE A 251 2.47 3.66 12.11
N LEU A 252 2.68 2.41 11.69
CA LEU A 252 3.98 1.77 11.83
C LEU A 252 5.00 2.45 10.91
N THR A 253 6.05 3.02 11.49
CA THR A 253 7.15 3.63 10.71
C THR A 253 8.00 2.53 10.05
N LEU A 254 7.91 2.43 8.73
CA LEU A 254 8.74 1.51 7.95
C LEU A 254 10.18 1.99 7.88
N GLY A 255 10.41 3.30 7.80
CA GLY A 255 11.74 3.91 7.81
C GLY A 255 11.88 5.06 6.82
N SER A 256 13.09 5.63 6.75
CA SER A 256 13.42 6.67 5.78
C SER A 256 13.90 6.04 4.47
N VAL A 257 13.38 6.52 3.34
CA VAL A 257 13.72 6.07 2.00
C VAL A 257 14.34 7.20 1.19
N ILE A 258 15.47 6.93 0.55
CA ILE A 258 16.17 7.82 -0.35
C ILE A 258 16.11 7.21 -1.74
N ASN A 259 15.36 7.82 -2.66
CA ASN A 259 15.25 7.36 -4.04
C ASN A 259 16.09 8.27 -4.94
N ILE A 260 17.25 7.82 -5.41
CA ILE A 260 18.15 8.58 -6.28
C ILE A 260 18.85 7.63 -7.25
N MET A 261 18.52 7.72 -8.54
CA MET A 261 18.97 6.85 -9.62
C MET A 261 20.40 7.17 -10.11
N ASP A 262 21.35 7.32 -9.19
CA ASP A 262 22.75 7.69 -9.44
C ASP A 262 23.70 6.89 -8.52
N ASP A 263 25.00 6.93 -8.82
CA ASP A 263 26.03 6.50 -7.88
C ASP A 263 26.10 7.51 -6.71
N LEU A 264 26.10 7.00 -5.49
CA LEU A 264 26.10 7.82 -4.26
C LEU A 264 27.33 7.52 -3.42
N SER A 265 27.95 8.59 -2.89
CA SER A 265 28.88 8.51 -1.77
C SER A 265 28.19 9.02 -0.51
N CYS A 266 28.15 8.22 0.54
CA CYS A 266 27.36 8.47 1.74
C CYS A 266 28.25 8.49 2.99
N VAL A 267 27.91 9.37 3.93
CA VAL A 267 28.48 9.42 5.28
C VAL A 267 27.33 9.51 6.26
N ILE A 268 27.22 8.53 7.15
CA ILE A 268 26.31 8.55 8.28
C ILE A 268 27.06 9.07 9.49
N SER A 269 26.53 10.12 10.13
CA SER A 269 27.02 10.65 11.40
C SER A 269 26.00 10.36 12.49
N SER A 270 26.41 9.54 13.46
CA SER A 270 25.60 9.22 14.65
C SER A 270 25.72 10.32 15.71
N SER A 271 24.77 10.39 16.63
CA SER A 271 24.75 11.36 17.74
C SER A 271 25.98 11.30 18.65
N ASN A 272 26.62 10.14 18.77
CA ASN A 272 27.86 9.94 19.52
C ASN A 272 29.13 10.38 18.75
N GLY A 273 28.98 10.97 17.56
CA GLY A 273 30.08 11.42 16.71
C GLY A 273 30.73 10.33 15.85
N ALA A 274 30.28 9.08 15.95
CA ALA A 274 30.74 8.02 15.06
C ALA A 274 30.34 8.33 13.61
N LYS A 275 31.26 8.08 12.68
CA LYS A 275 31.05 8.31 11.24
C LYS A 275 31.29 7.03 10.46
N THR A 276 30.31 6.64 9.66
CA THR A 276 30.40 5.48 8.76
C THR A 276 30.30 5.98 7.32
N GLN A 277 31.33 5.69 6.52
CA GLN A 277 31.36 6.04 5.10
C GLN A 277 31.13 4.80 4.24
N PHE A 278 30.29 4.93 3.21
CA PHE A 278 30.03 3.87 2.24
C PHE A 278 29.65 4.47 0.88
N SER A 279 29.64 3.64 -0.16
CA SER A 279 29.17 4.03 -1.49
C SER A 279 28.06 3.10 -1.95
N VAL A 280 26.99 3.66 -2.52
CA VAL A 280 25.91 2.90 -3.14
C VAL A 280 26.01 3.05 -4.64
N LYS A 281 26.14 1.93 -5.35
CA LYS A 281 26.19 1.92 -6.81
C LYS A 281 24.79 2.08 -7.41
N LYS A 282 24.70 2.70 -8.58
CA LYS A 282 23.46 2.77 -9.37
C LYS A 282 22.89 1.36 -9.62
N GLY A 283 21.56 1.24 -9.60
CA GLY A 283 20.86 -0.03 -9.85
C GLY A 283 20.74 -0.94 -8.63
N ARG A 284 20.95 -0.44 -7.41
CA ARG A 284 20.96 -1.23 -6.17
C ARG A 284 19.93 -0.72 -5.17
N VAL A 285 19.52 -1.62 -4.29
CA VAL A 285 18.90 -1.28 -3.00
C VAL A 285 19.98 -1.47 -1.94
N PHE A 286 20.14 -0.50 -1.08
CA PHE A 286 21.03 -0.56 0.08
C PHE A 286 20.22 -0.23 1.33
N THR A 287 20.58 -0.87 2.45
CA THR A 287 19.91 -0.65 3.72
C THR A 287 20.92 -0.39 4.82
N HIS A 288 20.56 0.48 5.76
CA HIS A 288 21.30 0.69 6.99
C HIS A 288 20.34 0.50 8.17
N PRO A 289 20.56 -0.51 9.03
CA PRO A 289 19.71 -0.73 10.19
C PRO A 289 19.79 0.49 11.11
N LEU A 290 18.63 1.02 11.47
CA LEU A 290 18.49 2.14 12.38
C LEU A 290 17.16 2.00 13.13
N SER A 291 17.20 2.00 14.45
CA SER A 291 15.99 1.84 15.26
C SER A 291 15.11 3.09 15.23
N PHE A 292 13.82 2.94 15.58
CA PHE A 292 12.86 4.05 15.59
C PHE A 292 13.24 5.21 16.53
N SER A 293 14.00 4.92 17.59
CA SER A 293 14.46 5.91 18.57
C SER A 293 15.72 6.66 18.13
N GLU A 294 16.43 6.16 17.14
CA GLU A 294 17.69 6.73 16.69
C GLU A 294 17.47 7.74 15.57
N ARG A 295 18.28 8.79 15.62
CA ARG A 295 18.40 9.79 14.57
C ARG A 295 19.84 9.93 14.16
N ILE A 296 20.05 10.05 12.87
CA ILE A 296 21.37 10.26 12.29
C ILE A 296 21.33 11.41 11.30
N THR A 297 22.51 11.93 10.99
CA THR A 297 22.69 12.83 9.86
C THR A 297 23.32 12.06 8.71
N LEU A 298 22.61 11.96 7.59
CA LEU A 298 23.12 11.39 6.34
C LEU A 298 23.62 12.53 5.44
N SER A 299 24.93 12.56 5.20
CA SER A 299 25.51 13.35 4.12
C SER A 299 25.67 12.47 2.89
N LEU A 300 25.10 12.88 1.75
CA LEU A 300 25.23 12.17 0.48
C LEU A 300 25.78 13.08 -0.61
N LYS A 301 26.51 12.48 -1.54
CA LYS A 301 27.04 13.13 -2.73
C LYS A 301 26.67 12.33 -3.97
N SER A 302 25.94 12.98 -4.86
CA SER A 302 25.56 12.50 -6.20
C SER A 302 26.25 13.37 -7.25
N LYS A 303 26.57 12.79 -8.41
CA LYS A 303 27.08 13.58 -9.54
C LYS A 303 25.99 14.47 -10.14
N LYS A 304 24.77 13.94 -10.22
CA LYS A 304 23.61 14.63 -10.78
C LYS A 304 23.14 15.81 -9.92
N TYR A 305 23.14 15.62 -8.61
CA TYR A 305 22.48 16.55 -7.68
C TYR A 305 23.43 17.31 -6.75
N GLY A 306 24.71 16.92 -6.67
CA GLY A 306 25.67 17.51 -5.75
C GLY A 306 25.60 16.89 -4.35
N SER A 307 25.89 17.69 -3.32
CA SER A 307 25.93 17.24 -1.93
C SER A 307 24.69 17.65 -1.16
N PHE A 308 24.16 16.73 -0.34
CA PHE A 308 23.02 16.95 0.53
C PHE A 308 23.32 16.44 1.93
N GLU A 309 22.66 17.03 2.90
CA GLU A 309 22.70 16.60 4.28
C GLU A 309 21.28 16.56 4.82
N LYS A 310 20.90 15.46 5.46
CA LYS A 310 19.54 15.26 5.97
C LYS A 310 19.58 14.51 7.29
N GLU A 311 18.85 15.01 8.27
CA GLU A 311 18.53 14.24 9.48
C GLU A 311 17.45 13.21 9.13
N LEU A 312 17.70 11.94 9.48
CA LEU A 312 16.81 10.83 9.20
C LEU A 312 16.53 10.04 10.49
N SER A 313 15.31 9.51 10.59
CA SER A 313 14.92 8.59 11.65
C SER A 313 14.89 7.16 11.14
N GLY A 314 15.15 6.21 12.05
CA GLY A 314 14.99 4.79 11.75
C GLY A 314 13.52 4.34 11.69
N GLY A 315 13.35 3.02 11.65
CA GLY A 315 12.06 2.34 11.53
C GLY A 315 12.28 0.85 11.36
N VAL A 316 11.27 0.13 10.92
CA VAL A 316 11.36 -1.33 10.72
C VAL A 316 12.50 -1.72 9.77
N PHE A 317 12.73 -0.95 8.72
CA PHE A 317 13.81 -1.15 7.74
C PHE A 317 14.98 -0.17 7.90
N GLY A 318 14.99 0.63 8.99
CA GLY A 318 15.97 1.69 9.18
C GLY A 318 15.96 2.70 8.02
N ILE A 319 17.10 2.79 7.31
CA ILE A 319 17.26 3.64 6.14
C ILE A 319 17.39 2.77 4.89
N VAL A 320 16.58 3.05 3.88
CA VAL A 320 16.62 2.39 2.58
C VAL A 320 17.07 3.38 1.51
N ILE A 321 18.15 3.07 0.80
CA ILE A 321 18.63 3.83 -0.34
C ILE A 321 18.34 3.03 -1.60
N ASP A 322 17.49 3.56 -2.46
CA ASP A 322 17.11 2.98 -3.75
C ASP A 322 17.74 3.79 -4.89
N THR A 323 18.62 3.15 -5.65
CA THR A 323 19.29 3.75 -6.81
C THR A 323 18.87 3.12 -8.13
N ARG A 324 17.78 2.34 -8.12
CA ARG A 324 17.28 1.63 -9.29
C ARG A 324 16.56 2.57 -10.25
N GLU A 325 16.77 2.34 -11.55
CA GLU A 325 15.95 2.98 -12.57
C GLU A 325 14.54 2.38 -12.54
N LYS A 326 13.52 3.25 -12.50
CA LYS A 326 12.11 2.85 -12.43
C LYS A 326 11.50 2.57 -13.80
N SER A 327 12.11 3.11 -14.85
CA SER A 327 11.72 2.93 -16.24
C SER A 327 12.59 1.88 -16.92
N GLY A 328 12.13 0.64 -16.98
CA GLY A 328 12.62 -0.33 -17.98
C GLY A 328 13.63 -1.36 -17.47
N THR A 329 13.09 -2.43 -16.88
CA THR A 329 13.75 -3.75 -16.79
C THR A 329 13.85 -4.46 -18.17
N LYS A 330 13.68 -3.73 -19.27
CA LYS A 330 13.51 -4.27 -20.64
C LYS A 330 14.76 -4.93 -21.19
N THR A 331 15.93 -4.73 -20.58
CA THR A 331 17.21 -5.22 -21.07
C THR A 331 17.73 -6.47 -20.35
N LEU A 332 17.10 -6.88 -19.25
CA LEU A 332 17.52 -8.05 -18.47
C LEU A 332 16.75 -9.30 -18.88
N SER A 333 17.44 -10.43 -18.96
CA SER A 333 16.83 -11.75 -19.10
C SER A 333 16.02 -12.12 -17.84
N PRO A 334 15.05 -13.05 -17.92
CA PRO A 334 14.27 -13.51 -16.77
C PRO A 334 15.14 -13.95 -15.58
N ASP A 335 16.21 -14.70 -15.84
CA ASP A 335 17.13 -15.18 -14.79
C ASP A 335 17.90 -14.05 -14.11
N GLU A 336 18.40 -13.07 -14.88
CA GLU A 336 19.08 -11.90 -14.32
C GLU A 336 18.12 -11.06 -13.46
N ARG A 337 16.87 -10.90 -13.89
CA ARG A 337 15.85 -10.19 -13.09
C ARG A 337 15.56 -10.93 -11.79
N LYS A 338 15.45 -12.25 -11.84
CA LYS A 338 15.20 -13.08 -10.66
C LYS A 338 16.29 -12.92 -9.62
N GLU A 339 17.55 -13.07 -10.02
CA GLU A 339 18.70 -12.91 -9.12
C GLU A 339 18.77 -11.49 -8.56
N LEU A 340 18.47 -10.48 -9.39
CA LEU A 340 18.50 -9.09 -8.97
C LEU A 340 17.43 -8.80 -7.91
N ILE A 341 16.18 -9.21 -8.14
CA ILE A 341 15.10 -8.98 -7.17
C ILE A 341 15.34 -9.76 -5.88
N LYS A 342 15.77 -11.03 -5.99
CA LYS A 342 16.14 -11.85 -4.83
C LYS A 342 17.23 -11.16 -4.00
N SER A 343 18.23 -10.55 -4.64
CA SER A 343 19.27 -9.79 -3.94
C SER A 343 18.71 -8.58 -3.17
N TRP A 344 17.67 -7.93 -3.69
CA TRP A 344 17.00 -6.82 -3.01
C TRP A 344 16.18 -7.30 -1.81
N GLU A 345 15.43 -8.41 -1.96
CA GLU A 345 14.70 -9.05 -0.87
C GLU A 345 15.65 -9.47 0.27
N GLU A 346 16.79 -10.09 -0.08
CA GLU A 346 17.81 -10.51 0.89
C GLU A 346 18.44 -9.32 1.62
N THR A 347 18.66 -8.20 0.93
CA THR A 347 19.17 -6.96 1.53
C THR A 347 18.20 -6.41 2.59
N LEU A 348 16.90 -6.37 2.28
CA LEU A 348 15.87 -5.94 3.23
C LEU A 348 15.74 -6.93 4.39
N LEU A 349 15.77 -8.24 4.10
CA LEU A 349 15.65 -9.29 5.12
C LEU A 349 16.83 -9.29 6.09
N TYR A 350 18.04 -9.02 5.60
CA TYR A 350 19.23 -8.88 6.46
C TYR A 350 19.04 -7.73 7.47
N THR A 351 18.46 -6.61 7.04
CA THR A 351 18.16 -5.48 7.93
C THR A 351 17.13 -5.83 8.99
N LEU A 352 16.05 -6.53 8.62
CA LEU A 352 15.04 -6.97 9.58
C LEU A 352 15.63 -7.90 10.66
N LYS A 353 16.59 -8.75 10.30
CA LYS A 353 17.24 -9.69 11.24
C LYS A 353 18.35 -9.07 12.07
N GLY A 354 18.86 -7.91 11.66
CA GLY A 354 19.94 -7.19 12.33
C GLY A 354 19.45 -6.10 13.30
N LEU A 355 18.16 -5.79 13.26
CA LEU A 355 17.42 -4.99 14.24
C LEU A 355 16.75 -5.91 15.26
#